data_AF-A0A6J5D3A4-F1
#
_entry.id   AF-A0A6J5D3A4-F1
#
_cell.length_a   1.000
_cell.length_b   1.000
_cell.length_c   1.000
_cell.angle_alpha   90.00
_cell.angle_beta   90.00
_cell.angle_gamma   90.00
#
_symmetry.space_group_name_H-M   'P 1'
#
loop_
_entity.id
_entity.type
_entity.pdbx_description
1 polymer ?
#
loop_
_entity_poly.entity_id
_entity_poly.type
_entity_poly.pdbx_seq_one_letter_code
_entity_poly.pdbx_strand_id
1 'polypeptide(L)' 'MGKCKDITRILSDALERRLGAREWLAVGAHLPTCSGCRNFRKHIGLLRAAARAMSGIDDSLKGRAAGE' A
#
# COMPACT_ATOMS: atom_id res chain seq x y z
N MET A 1 -6.29 2.57 21.66
CA MET A 1 -4.94 2.99 21.20
C MET A 1 -4.01 1.84 20.80
N GLY A 2 -4.20 0.59 21.27
CA GLY A 2 -3.27 -0.53 20.95
C GLY A 2 -3.45 -1.19 19.58
N LYS A 3 -4.68 -1.27 19.05
CA LYS A 3 -4.96 -2.00 17.79
C LYS A 3 -4.46 -1.28 16.54
N CYS A 4 -4.43 0.05 16.51
CA CYS A 4 -3.96 0.78 15.34
C CYS A 4 -2.49 0.47 15.02
N LYS A 5 -1.64 0.36 16.05
CA LYS A 5 -0.20 0.10 15.87
C LYS A 5 0.07 -1.32 15.36
N ASP A 6 -0.70 -2.29 15.84
CA ASP A 6 -0.67 -3.67 15.36
C ASP A 6 -1.12 -3.76 13.90
N ILE A 7 -2.21 -3.08 13.55
CA ILE A 7 -2.74 -3.02 12.18
C ILE A 7 -1.77 -2.33 11.23
N THR A 8 -1.18 -1.20 11.63
CA THR A 8 -0.14 -0.51 10.84
C THR A 8 1.08 -1.42 10.63
N ARG A 9 1.47 -2.20 11.64
CA ARG A 9 2.57 -3.17 11.53
C ARG A 9 2.25 -4.29 10.54
N ILE A 10 1.06 -4.88 10.62
CA ILE A 10 0.55 -5.85 9.64
C ILE A 10 0.54 -5.23 8.24
N LEU A 11 0.11 -3.97 8.12
CA LEU A 11 0.07 -3.26 6.85
C LEU A 11 1.46 -3.04 6.24
N SER A 12 2.45 -2.73 7.06
CA SER A 12 3.85 -2.62 6.64
C SER A 12 4.40 -3.98 6.22
N ASP A 13 4.07 -5.02 6.98
CA ASP A 13 4.45 -6.40 6.67
C ASP A 13 3.84 -6.86 5.34
N ALA A 14 2.59 -6.48 5.04
CA ALA A 14 1.91 -6.74 3.77
C ALA A 14 2.62 -6.15 2.52
N LEU A 15 3.55 -5.20 2.71
CA LEU A 15 4.32 -4.59 1.62
C LEU A 15 5.59 -5.35 1.31
N GLU A 16 6.15 -6.01 2.33
CA GLU A 16 7.38 -6.79 2.26
C GLU A 16 7.03 -8.25 1.92
N ARG A 17 6.02 -8.81 2.60
CA ARG A 17 5.50 -10.16 2.38
C ARG A 17 4.01 -10.17 2.02
N ARG A 18 3.55 -11.22 1.33
CA ARG A 18 2.12 -11.43 1.10
C ARG A 18 1.42 -11.69 2.43
N LEU A 19 0.44 -10.85 2.74
CA LEU A 19 -0.34 -10.93 3.96
C LEU A 19 -1.22 -12.19 3.98
N GLY A 20 -1.25 -12.89 5.11
CA GLY A 20 -2.11 -14.06 5.30
C GLY A 20 -3.61 -13.70 5.34
N ALA A 21 -4.47 -14.68 5.06
CA ALA A 21 -5.94 -14.48 5.07
C ALA A 21 -6.47 -13.98 6.43
N ARG A 22 -5.86 -14.42 7.55
CA ARG A 22 -6.23 -13.95 8.91
C ARG A 22 -5.90 -12.48 9.13
N GLU A 23 -4.71 -12.04 8.73
CA GLU A 23 -4.29 -10.65 8.85
C GLU A 23 -5.15 -9.73 7.98
N TRP A 24 -5.54 -10.18 6.77
CA TRP A 24 -6.49 -9.45 5.93
C TRP A 24 -7.85 -9.23 6.61
N LEU A 25 -8.35 -10.26 7.31
CA LEU A 25 -9.57 -10.18 8.11
C LEU A 25 -9.45 -9.18 9.26
N ALA A 26 -8.33 -9.18 9.98
CA ALA A 26 -8.06 -8.24 11.06
C ALA A 26 -8.00 -6.78 10.57
N VAL A 27 -7.32 -6.55 9.44
CA VAL A 27 -7.25 -5.24 8.79
C VAL A 27 -8.63 -4.80 8.31
N GLY A 28 -9.40 -5.69 7.67
CA GLY A 28 -10.74 -5.42 7.16
C GLY A 28 -11.74 -5.07 8.27
N ALA A 29 -11.65 -5.72 9.43
CA ALA A 29 -12.49 -5.41 10.59
C ALA A 29 -12.14 -4.07 11.25
N HIS A 30 -10.86 -3.66 11.22
CA HIS A 30 -10.41 -2.42 11.87
C HIS A 30 -10.50 -1.18 10.96
N LEU A 31 -10.35 -1.34 9.65
CA LEU A 31 -10.40 -0.25 8.68
C LEU A 31 -11.66 0.65 8.73
N PRO A 32 -12.88 0.13 8.94
CA PRO A 32 -14.07 0.98 9.02
C PRO A 32 -14.16 1.74 10.36
N THR A 33 -13.52 1.25 11.42
CA THR A 33 -13.54 1.88 12.76
C THR A 33 -12.40 2.89 12.96
N CYS A 34 -11.34 2.83 12.15
CA CYS A 34 -10.21 3.75 12.27
C CYS A 34 -9.87 4.46 10.96
N SER A 35 -10.23 5.74 10.88
CA SER A 35 -9.88 6.62 9.77
C SER A 35 -8.36 6.75 9.57
N GLY A 36 -7.57 6.68 10.65
CA GLY A 36 -6.11 6.75 10.58
C GLY A 36 -5.50 5.57 9.81
N CYS A 37 -5.87 4.33 10.15
CA CYS A 37 -5.43 3.14 9.42
C CYS A 37 -5.95 3.12 7.97
N ARG A 38 -7.16 3.66 7.74
CA ARG A 38 -7.71 3.81 6.38
C ARG A 38 -6.91 4.77 5.52
N ASN A 39 -6.49 5.91 6.08
CA ASN A 39 -5.66 6.88 5.37
C ASN A 39 -4.25 6.33 5.11
N PHE A 40 -3.67 5.66 6.11
CA PHE A 40 -2.37 5.02 5.98
C PHE A 40 -2.34 4.00 4.83
N ARG A 41 -3.36 3.13 4.71
CA ARG A 41 -3.50 2.20 3.58
C ARG A 41 -3.48 2.90 2.22
N LYS A 42 -4.15 4.04 2.09
CA LYS A 42 -4.19 4.81 0.84
C LYS A 42 -2.82 5.42 0.54
N HIS A 43 -2.19 6.06 1.52
CA HIS A 43 -0.88 6.70 1.36
C HIS A 43 0.18 5.69 0.95
N ILE A 44 0.24 4.54 1.61
CA ILE A 44 1.27 3.54 1.31
C ILE A 44 1.04 2.83 -0.02
N GLY A 45 -0.22 2.67 -0.43
CA GLY A 45 -0.56 2.21 -1.78
C GLY A 45 -0.15 3.20 -2.86
N LEU A 46 -0.37 4.50 -2.62
CA LEU A 46 0.06 5.58 -3.52
C LEU A 46 1.59 5.61 -3.64
N LEU A 47 2.31 5.57 -2.51
CA LEU A 47 3.77 5.53 -2.49
C LEU A 47 4.32 4.31 -3.22
N ARG A 48 3.68 3.14 -3.08
CA ARG A 48 4.07 1.92 -3.81
C ARG A 48 3.76 2.03 -5.30
N ALA A 49 2.63 2.63 -5.68
CA ALA A 49 2.29 2.87 -7.08
C ALA A 49 3.29 3.84 -7.73
N ALA A 50 3.62 4.93 -7.05
CA ALA A 50 4.63 5.89 -7.49
C ALA A 50 6.03 5.26 -7.53
N ALA A 51 6.41 4.46 -6.54
CA ALA A 51 7.68 3.72 -6.54
C ALA A 51 7.75 2.72 -7.69
N ARG A 52 6.67 1.99 -8.01
CA ARG A 52 6.62 1.12 -9.20
C ARG A 52 6.69 1.92 -10.49
N ALA A 53 6.02 3.08 -10.55
CA ALA A 53 6.08 3.97 -11.70
C ALA A 53 7.50 4.51 -11.93
N MET A 54 8.22 4.86 -10.85
CA MET A 54 9.61 5.32 -10.90
C MET A 54 10.64 4.20 -11.10
N SER A 55 10.38 2.98 -10.60
CA SER A 55 11.22 1.80 -10.85
C SER A 55 11.06 1.21 -12.26
N GLY A 56 10.12 1.71 -13.08
CA GLY A 56 10.23 1.68 -14.54
C GLY A 56 9.46 0.61 -15.33
N ILE A 57 8.20 0.27 -15.03
CA ILE A 57 7.50 -0.76 -15.84
C ILE A 57 5.99 -0.53 -16.08
N ASP A 58 5.50 0.70 -16.36
CA ASP A 58 4.14 0.76 -16.96
C ASP A 58 3.77 1.94 -17.88
N ASP A 59 4.28 3.18 -17.75
CA ASP A 59 3.78 4.26 -18.64
C ASP A 59 4.78 5.42 -18.91
N SER A 60 5.78 5.19 -19.77
CA SER A 60 6.42 6.29 -20.53
C SER A 60 6.61 5.98 -22.01
N LEU A 61 5.92 4.93 -22.46
CA LEU A 61 5.48 4.77 -23.85
C LEU A 61 4.28 5.65 -24.20
N LYS A 62 3.90 6.66 -23.40
CA LYS A 62 2.86 7.61 -23.82
C LYS A 62 3.39 8.82 -24.59
N GLY A 63 4.70 9.09 -24.67
CA GLY A 63 5.14 10.20 -25.54
C GLY A 63 6.60 10.63 -25.62
N ARG A 64 7.61 9.83 -25.22
CA ARG A 64 9.02 10.28 -25.34
C ARG A 64 10.04 9.22 -25.77
N ALA A 65 9.60 8.04 -26.21
CA ALA A 65 10.49 6.97 -26.69
C ALA A 65 10.82 7.07 -28.20
N ALA A 66 10.97 8.29 -28.73
CA ALA A 66 11.50 8.56 -30.06
C ALA A 66 12.41 9.78 -29.97
N GLY A 67 13.66 9.57 -29.58
CA GLY A 67 14.70 10.59 -29.60
C GLY A 67 15.54 10.54 -28.34
N GLU A 68 16.64 9.80 -28.40
CA GLU A 68 18.02 10.26 -28.15
C GLU A 68 19.01 9.09 -28.38
#